data_AF-A0A3C1A498-F1
#
_entry.id   AF-A0A3C1A498-F1
#
_cell.length_a   1.000
_cell.length_b   1.000
_cell.length_c   1.000
_cell.angle_alpha   90.00
_cell.angle_beta   90.00
_cell.angle_gamma   90.00
#
_symmetry.space_group_name_H-M   'P 1'
#
loop_
_entity.id
_entity.type
_entity.pdbx_description
1 polymer ?
#
loop_
_entity_poly.entity_id
_entity_poly.type
_entity_poly.pdbx_seq_one_letter_code
_entity_poly.pdbx_strand_id
1 'polypeptide(L)'
;MDKIGISAGPPLVEVTRGEEVESLHRGVVVGTDASGRVVKGIGNSEFVAFLRSAAKPLQLIPLLESGAAARFGFTDRELAVMAGSHNGEEIHLQAVSSILAKIGLSEEALHCGIHYPFDSAASQRLRETKEEPSVLHNNCSGKHAGMLALALHKGHSIEDYERPGHPVQQTILQSIADFAGMEPQTVTIAVDGCGVPTFALPMRRAALAYARLVDPRDFPPLRREACRRVVQAMRSYPEMVGGSSGRLETELMRLKPNMFVAKPGAEGFFALGISREEGGWGIAIKMEDGSPRGRNPVVMETLYQLGFLNRENLERLGIYYRPPVKNLDDRVVGEIRARFRLEPPE
;
A
#
# COMPACT_ATOMS: atom_id res chain seq x y z
N MET A 1 -3.25 33.72 11.82
CA MET A 1 -3.78 32.49 11.21
C MET A 1 -2.60 31.80 10.58
N ASP A 2 -2.07 30.78 11.24
CA ASP A 2 -1.05 29.92 10.65
C ASP A 2 -1.60 29.38 9.34
N LYS A 3 -0.77 29.41 8.28
CA LYS A 3 -1.17 28.97 6.95
C LYS A 3 -1.72 27.54 7.08
N ILE A 4 -3.02 27.37 6.80
CA ILE A 4 -3.59 26.06 6.47
C ILE A 4 -2.66 25.48 5.39
N GLY A 5 -2.28 24.20 5.56
CA GLY A 5 -1.19 23.56 4.80
C GLY A 5 -1.29 23.74 3.29
N ILE A 6 -0.17 23.54 2.59
CA ILE A 6 -0.11 23.63 1.13
C ILE A 6 -1.12 22.64 0.52
N SER A 7 -2.02 23.11 -0.35
CA SER A 7 -2.98 22.24 -1.03
C SER A 7 -2.25 21.17 -1.85
N ALA A 8 -2.79 19.95 -1.86
CA ALA A 8 -2.25 18.84 -2.64
C ALA A 8 -2.39 19.10 -4.14
N GLY A 9 -3.50 19.73 -4.56
CA GLY A 9 -3.74 19.99 -5.98
C GLY A 9 -5.17 20.42 -6.30
N PRO A 10 -5.58 20.34 -7.58
CA PRO A 10 -6.94 20.68 -8.02
C PRO A 10 -7.96 19.60 -7.60
N PRO A 11 -9.26 19.87 -7.73
CA PRO A 11 -10.29 18.82 -7.73
C PRO A 11 -9.99 17.74 -8.78
N LEU A 12 -10.03 16.47 -8.37
CA LEU A 12 -9.84 15.31 -9.24
C LEU A 12 -11.10 14.45 -9.36
N VAL A 13 -12.04 14.56 -8.42
CA VAL A 13 -13.25 13.72 -8.37
C VAL A 13 -14.47 14.56 -8.05
N GLU A 14 -15.55 14.28 -8.77
CA GLU A 14 -16.90 14.73 -8.46
C GLU A 14 -17.70 13.59 -7.82
N VAL A 15 -18.47 13.92 -6.78
CA VAL A 15 -19.57 13.10 -6.28
C VAL A 15 -20.85 13.80 -6.69
N THR A 16 -21.74 13.10 -7.39
CA THR A 16 -23.03 13.67 -7.82
C THR A 16 -24.19 13.12 -7.01
N ARG A 17 -25.28 13.89 -6.96
CA ARG A 17 -26.61 13.42 -6.60
C ARG A 17 -27.61 13.97 -7.62
N GLY A 18 -28.27 13.08 -8.34
CA GLY A 18 -28.97 13.44 -9.57
C GLY A 18 -27.98 14.03 -10.58
N GLU A 19 -28.32 15.19 -11.12
CA GLU A 19 -27.50 15.89 -12.12
C GLU A 19 -26.46 16.84 -11.47
N GLU A 20 -26.60 17.12 -10.17
CA GLU A 20 -25.80 18.12 -9.46
C GLU A 20 -24.54 17.53 -8.83
N VAL A 21 -23.46 18.31 -8.83
CA VAL A 21 -22.22 17.99 -8.10
C VAL A 21 -22.40 18.35 -6.63
N GLU A 22 -22.42 17.34 -5.77
CA GLU A 22 -22.61 17.47 -4.32
C GLU A 22 -21.27 17.64 -3.57
N SER A 23 -20.18 17.04 -4.07
CA SER A 23 -18.86 17.16 -3.44
C SER A 23 -17.73 17.08 -4.45
N LEU A 24 -16.62 17.75 -4.12
CA LEU A 24 -15.37 17.68 -4.86
C LEU A 24 -14.26 17.14 -3.96
N HIS A 25 -13.48 16.19 -4.48
CA HIS A 25 -12.26 15.72 -3.81
C HIS A 25 -11.03 16.23 -4.55
N ARG A 26 -10.16 16.93 -3.84
CA ARG A 26 -8.87 17.41 -4.35
C ARG A 26 -7.79 16.37 -4.13
N GLY A 27 -6.75 16.40 -4.96
CA GLY A 27 -5.64 15.48 -4.77
C GLY A 27 -4.48 15.75 -5.71
N VAL A 28 -3.53 14.82 -5.66
CA VAL A 28 -2.31 14.82 -6.45
C VAL A 28 -2.05 13.43 -7.00
N VAL A 29 -1.58 13.38 -8.25
CA VAL A 29 -1.10 12.17 -8.92
C VAL A 29 0.29 12.48 -9.46
N VAL A 30 1.27 11.65 -9.15
CA VAL A 30 2.61 11.75 -9.74
C VAL A 30 3.03 10.39 -10.27
N GLY A 31 3.41 10.32 -11.54
CA GLY A 31 4.04 9.16 -12.16
C GLY A 31 5.51 9.45 -12.49
N THR A 32 6.41 8.53 -12.17
CA THR A 32 7.84 8.62 -12.50
C THR A 32 8.34 7.33 -13.14
N ASP A 33 9.44 7.40 -13.89
CA ASP A 33 10.26 6.22 -14.18
C ASP A 33 11.27 5.95 -13.04
N ALA A 34 12.00 4.83 -13.12
CA ALA A 34 12.97 4.42 -12.10
C ALA A 34 14.20 5.33 -11.96
N SER A 35 14.47 6.20 -12.96
CA SER A 35 15.52 7.21 -12.88
C SER A 35 15.11 8.43 -12.06
N GLY A 36 13.81 8.59 -11.77
CA GLY A 36 13.25 9.74 -11.06
C GLY A 36 12.68 10.83 -11.97
N ARG A 37 12.70 10.63 -13.29
CA ARG A 37 12.03 11.55 -14.22
C ARG A 37 10.51 11.38 -14.09
N VAL A 38 9.81 12.50 -13.86
CA VAL A 38 8.35 12.55 -13.88
C VAL A 38 7.87 12.29 -15.31
N VAL A 39 7.02 11.28 -15.49
CA VAL A 39 6.46 10.93 -16.81
C VAL A 39 5.17 11.67 -17.08
N LYS A 40 4.31 11.79 -16.06
CA LYS A 40 3.05 12.55 -16.06
C LYS A 40 2.61 12.81 -14.63
N GLY A 41 1.80 13.85 -14.42
CA GLY A 41 1.20 14.12 -13.11
C GLY A 41 0.09 15.15 -13.17
N ILE A 42 -0.48 15.46 -12.01
CA ILE A 42 -1.34 16.61 -11.77
C ILE A 42 -1.29 16.96 -10.28
N GLY A 43 -1.26 18.26 -9.95
CA GLY A 43 -1.11 18.75 -8.59
C GLY A 43 0.35 18.93 -8.17
N ASN A 44 0.56 19.16 -6.87
CA ASN A 44 1.88 19.50 -6.34
C ASN A 44 2.74 18.24 -6.09
N SER A 45 3.74 17.99 -6.94
CA SER A 45 4.63 16.83 -6.81
C SER A 45 5.55 16.86 -5.58
N GLU A 46 5.73 18.05 -4.97
CA GLU A 46 6.43 18.27 -3.71
C GLU A 46 5.53 18.11 -2.48
N PHE A 47 4.23 17.88 -2.67
CA PHE A 47 3.32 17.64 -1.54
C PHE A 47 3.82 16.45 -0.71
N VAL A 48 4.00 16.67 0.59
CA VAL A 48 4.52 15.65 1.49
C VAL A 48 3.36 14.88 2.08
N ALA A 49 3.36 13.56 1.90
CA ALA A 49 2.33 12.67 2.44
C ALA A 49 2.96 11.46 3.14
N PHE A 50 2.32 11.00 4.21
CA PHE A 50 2.66 9.72 4.82
C PHE A 50 2.23 8.58 3.89
N LEU A 51 3.14 7.64 3.62
CA LEU A 51 2.84 6.44 2.81
C LEU A 51 1.86 5.52 3.54
N ARG A 52 1.86 5.55 4.88
CA ARG A 52 1.07 4.64 5.72
C ARG A 52 1.38 3.18 5.31
N SER A 53 0.35 2.36 5.19
CA SER A 53 0.44 0.98 4.72
C SER A 53 1.04 0.79 3.33
N ALA A 54 1.18 1.83 2.50
CA ALA A 54 1.86 1.72 1.21
C ALA A 54 3.38 1.51 1.36
N ALA A 55 3.98 1.76 2.53
CA ALA A 55 5.40 1.52 2.73
C ALA A 55 5.76 0.02 2.85
N LYS A 56 4.79 -0.85 3.19
CA LYS A 56 5.04 -2.25 3.59
C LYS A 56 5.91 -3.08 2.64
N PRO A 57 5.74 -3.02 1.30
CA PRO A 57 6.62 -3.76 0.39
C PRO A 57 8.09 -3.35 0.52
N LEU A 58 8.34 -2.06 0.76
CA LEU A 58 9.69 -1.51 0.96
C LEU A 58 10.25 -1.84 2.36
N GLN A 59 9.38 -1.92 3.37
CA GLN A 59 9.73 -2.34 4.73
C GLN A 59 10.12 -3.82 4.80
N LEU A 60 9.65 -4.64 3.86
CA LEU A 60 9.95 -6.06 3.78
C LEU A 60 11.33 -6.36 3.18
N ILE A 61 11.87 -5.45 2.36
CA ILE A 61 13.14 -5.64 1.64
C ILE A 61 14.30 -6.04 2.58
N PRO A 62 14.54 -5.37 3.72
CA PRO A 62 15.65 -5.74 4.60
C PRO A 62 15.58 -7.16 5.17
N LEU A 63 14.37 -7.71 5.36
CA LEU A 63 14.20 -9.09 5.81
C LEU A 63 14.74 -10.08 4.76
N LEU A 64 14.50 -9.82 3.47
CA LEU A 64 15.05 -10.63 2.40
C LEU A 64 16.57 -10.42 2.25
N GLU A 65 17.03 -9.17 2.24
CA GLU A 65 18.46 -8.84 2.13
C GLU A 65 19.28 -9.46 3.26
N SER A 66 18.72 -9.54 4.47
CA SER A 66 19.40 -10.15 5.61
C SER A 66 19.60 -11.66 5.51
N GLY A 67 18.88 -12.33 4.61
CA GLY A 67 18.80 -13.80 4.54
C GLY A 67 17.82 -14.44 5.52
N ALA A 68 17.12 -13.65 6.36
CA ALA A 68 16.15 -14.17 7.33
C ALA A 68 15.02 -14.96 6.63
N ALA A 69 14.53 -14.47 5.49
CA ALA A 69 13.50 -15.16 4.72
C ALA A 69 13.91 -16.57 4.27
N ALA A 70 15.17 -16.74 3.88
CA ALA A 70 15.73 -18.04 3.51
C ALA A 70 15.94 -18.93 4.74
N ARG A 71 16.52 -18.37 5.82
CA ARG A 71 16.77 -19.10 7.08
C ARG A 71 15.50 -19.71 7.68
N PHE A 72 14.41 -18.93 7.74
CA PHE A 72 13.14 -19.38 8.31
C PHE A 72 12.23 -20.08 7.29
N GLY A 73 12.64 -20.19 6.01
CA GLY A 73 11.87 -20.87 4.99
C GLY A 73 10.51 -20.22 4.70
N PHE A 74 10.48 -18.88 4.57
CA PHE A 74 9.24 -18.19 4.21
C PHE A 74 8.88 -18.39 2.73
N THR A 75 7.63 -18.76 2.52
CA THR A 75 6.97 -18.95 1.23
C THR A 75 6.55 -17.60 0.65
N ASP A 76 6.28 -17.56 -0.65
CA ASP A 76 5.78 -16.36 -1.32
C ASP A 76 4.42 -15.90 -0.74
N ARG A 77 3.57 -16.83 -0.31
CA ARG A 77 2.30 -16.53 0.38
C ARG A 77 2.52 -15.78 1.70
N GLU A 78 3.53 -16.18 2.46
CA GLU A 78 3.90 -15.53 3.73
C GLU A 78 4.57 -14.16 3.50
N LEU A 79 5.43 -14.06 2.49
CA LEU A 79 6.02 -12.78 2.09
C LEU A 79 4.93 -11.79 1.63
N ALA A 80 3.92 -12.27 0.91
CA ALA A 80 2.80 -11.44 0.47
C ALA A 80 1.99 -10.86 1.63
N VAL A 81 1.71 -11.65 2.68
CA VAL A 81 1.01 -11.13 3.87
C VAL A 81 1.89 -10.16 4.69
N MET A 82 3.21 -10.34 4.70
CA MET A 82 4.14 -9.37 5.31
C MET A 82 4.13 -8.01 4.58
N ALA A 83 4.00 -8.02 3.25
CA ALA A 83 3.85 -6.82 2.43
C ALA A 83 2.41 -6.23 2.46
N GLY A 84 1.46 -6.95 3.07
CA GLY A 84 0.03 -6.73 2.98
C GLY A 84 -0.58 -5.83 4.06
N SER A 85 -1.77 -5.31 3.78
CA SER A 85 -2.75 -4.86 4.77
C SER A 85 -3.99 -5.73 4.67
N HIS A 86 -3.87 -6.98 5.08
CA HIS A 86 -4.89 -8.00 4.84
C HIS A 86 -6.23 -7.67 5.52
N ASN A 87 -7.31 -8.26 5.00
CA ASN A 87 -8.65 -8.06 5.52
C ASN A 87 -8.96 -8.86 6.80
N GLY A 88 -8.06 -9.73 7.25
CA GLY A 88 -8.26 -10.52 8.47
C GLY A 88 -9.11 -11.79 8.25
N GLU A 89 -9.21 -12.24 7.01
CA GLU A 89 -9.77 -13.55 6.66
C GLU A 89 -8.91 -14.70 7.18
N GLU A 90 -9.51 -15.88 7.33
CA GLU A 90 -8.87 -17.10 7.86
C GLU A 90 -7.54 -17.44 7.15
N ILE A 91 -7.49 -17.26 5.83
CA ILE A 91 -6.28 -17.51 5.03
C ILE A 91 -5.09 -16.65 5.49
N HIS A 92 -5.35 -15.44 5.98
CA HIS A 92 -4.33 -14.52 6.49
C HIS A 92 -3.88 -14.92 7.88
N LEU A 93 -4.83 -15.24 8.78
CA LEU A 93 -4.53 -15.70 10.13
C LEU A 93 -3.60 -16.93 10.07
N GLN A 94 -3.93 -17.90 9.22
CA GLN A 94 -3.11 -19.09 9.00
C GLN A 94 -1.70 -18.74 8.50
N ALA A 95 -1.56 -17.76 7.60
CA ALA A 95 -0.26 -17.31 7.11
C ALA A 95 0.58 -16.71 8.25
N VAL A 96 -0.01 -15.81 9.04
CA VAL A 96 0.67 -15.12 10.14
C VAL A 96 1.04 -16.10 11.25
N SER A 97 0.15 -17.01 11.62
CA SER A 97 0.45 -18.08 12.58
C SER A 97 1.58 -19.00 12.10
N SER A 98 1.63 -19.31 10.80
CA SER A 98 2.73 -20.10 10.24
C SER A 98 4.07 -19.36 10.31
N ILE A 99 4.08 -18.05 10.03
CA ILE A 99 5.28 -17.22 10.19
C ILE A 99 5.76 -17.23 11.64
N LEU A 100 4.87 -16.97 12.60
CA LEU A 100 5.19 -16.95 14.02
C LEU A 100 5.76 -18.29 14.50
N ALA A 101 5.13 -19.41 14.10
CA ALA A 101 5.63 -20.75 14.40
C ALA A 101 7.04 -21.00 13.85
N LYS A 102 7.33 -20.56 12.62
CA LYS A 102 8.66 -20.70 11.99
C LYS A 102 9.76 -19.92 12.70
N ILE A 103 9.40 -18.82 13.36
CA ILE A 103 10.35 -18.01 14.14
C ILE A 103 10.33 -18.36 15.64
N GLY A 104 9.54 -19.35 16.05
CA GLY A 104 9.46 -19.81 17.44
C GLY A 104 8.76 -18.85 18.39
N LEU A 105 7.85 -18.01 17.87
CA LEU A 105 7.05 -17.07 18.66
C LEU A 105 5.56 -17.42 18.59
N SER A 106 4.81 -16.87 19.53
CA SER A 106 3.35 -16.89 19.57
C SER A 106 2.77 -15.50 19.23
N GLU A 107 1.44 -15.38 19.16
CA GLU A 107 0.78 -14.14 18.74
C GLU A 107 0.97 -12.98 19.73
N GLU A 108 1.28 -13.27 20.99
CA GLU A 108 1.52 -12.30 22.06
C GLU A 108 2.73 -11.39 21.80
N ALA A 109 3.66 -11.79 20.92
CA ALA A 109 4.78 -10.95 20.49
C ALA A 109 4.36 -9.82 19.52
N LEU A 110 3.13 -9.84 19.00
CA LEU A 110 2.65 -8.84 18.05
C LEU A 110 2.16 -7.57 18.77
N HIS A 111 2.78 -6.43 18.44
CA HIS A 111 2.48 -5.13 19.04
C HIS A 111 1.56 -4.26 18.17
N CYS A 112 0.85 -4.84 17.20
CA CYS A 112 0.03 -4.09 16.24
C CYS A 112 -1.33 -3.65 16.80
N GLY A 113 -1.73 -4.15 17.99
CA GLY A 113 -3.04 -3.91 18.59
C GLY A 113 -4.14 -4.78 17.97
N ILE A 114 -5.37 -4.62 18.44
CA ILE A 114 -6.52 -5.46 18.06
C ILE A 114 -7.60 -4.59 17.41
N HIS A 115 -8.17 -5.08 16.30
CA HIS A 115 -9.40 -4.53 15.72
C HIS A 115 -10.18 -5.65 15.01
N TYR A 116 -11.47 -5.43 14.77
CA TYR A 116 -12.29 -6.35 13.98
C TYR A 116 -11.76 -6.47 12.54
N PRO A 117 -11.85 -7.65 11.89
CA PRO A 117 -11.49 -7.83 10.49
C PRO A 117 -12.18 -6.83 9.56
N PHE A 118 -11.50 -6.43 8.49
CA PHE A 118 -12.12 -5.64 7.43
C PHE A 118 -13.00 -6.48 6.51
N ASP A 119 -12.77 -7.80 6.45
CA ASP A 119 -13.68 -8.70 5.77
C ASP A 119 -15.01 -8.78 6.53
N SER A 120 -16.11 -8.47 5.83
CA SER A 120 -17.44 -8.39 6.45
C SER A 120 -17.92 -9.75 6.94
N ALA A 121 -17.60 -10.83 6.23
CA ALA A 121 -18.02 -12.19 6.61
C ALA A 121 -17.25 -12.68 7.85
N ALA A 122 -15.93 -12.47 7.89
CA ALA A 122 -15.11 -12.78 9.06
C ALA A 122 -15.54 -11.96 10.28
N SER A 123 -15.81 -10.67 10.10
CA SER A 123 -16.30 -9.79 11.17
C SER A 123 -17.69 -10.20 11.67
N GLN A 124 -18.59 -10.60 10.77
CA GLN A 124 -19.93 -11.11 11.12
C GLN A 124 -19.84 -12.44 11.86
N ARG A 125 -19.01 -13.38 11.40
CA ARG A 125 -18.78 -14.68 12.05
C ARG A 125 -18.40 -14.49 13.51
N LEU A 126 -17.41 -13.63 13.81
CA LEU A 126 -16.97 -13.35 15.18
C LEU A 126 -18.14 -12.84 16.06
N ARG A 127 -18.96 -11.93 15.53
CA ARG A 127 -20.14 -11.41 16.26
C ARG A 127 -21.19 -12.49 16.52
N GLU A 128 -21.46 -13.35 15.53
CA GLU A 128 -22.44 -14.44 15.64
C GLU A 128 -21.99 -15.52 16.63
N THR A 129 -20.69 -15.84 16.65
CA THR A 129 -20.11 -16.82 17.58
C THR A 129 -19.76 -16.23 18.95
N LYS A 130 -19.89 -14.90 19.12
CA LYS A 130 -19.48 -14.15 20.32
C LYS A 130 -18.00 -14.33 20.66
N GLU A 131 -17.18 -14.50 19.62
CA GLU A 131 -15.72 -14.50 19.72
C GLU A 131 -15.21 -13.06 19.59
N GLU A 132 -14.22 -12.69 20.39
CA GLU A 132 -13.52 -11.42 20.23
C GLU A 132 -12.39 -11.55 19.19
N PRO A 133 -12.08 -10.48 18.43
CA PRO A 133 -10.93 -10.51 17.54
C PRO A 133 -9.62 -10.62 18.35
N SER A 134 -8.69 -11.45 17.88
CA SER A 134 -7.30 -11.47 18.35
C SER A 134 -6.39 -10.53 17.55
N VAL A 135 -5.13 -10.39 17.99
CA VAL A 135 -4.09 -9.60 17.32
C VAL A 135 -3.79 -10.08 15.89
N LEU A 136 -4.04 -11.36 15.58
CA LEU A 136 -3.87 -11.89 14.23
C LEU A 136 -4.83 -11.25 13.21
N HIS A 137 -6.01 -10.82 13.64
CA HIS A 137 -6.99 -10.14 12.78
C HIS A 137 -6.56 -8.72 12.40
N ASN A 138 -5.58 -8.14 13.11
CA ASN A 138 -5.06 -6.83 12.78
C ASN A 138 -4.42 -6.87 11.40
N ASN A 139 -4.79 -5.95 10.52
CA ASN A 139 -4.31 -5.90 9.14
C ASN A 139 -2.79 -5.68 9.00
N CYS A 140 -2.08 -5.36 10.08
CA CYS A 140 -0.64 -5.19 10.14
C CYS A 140 0.10 -6.39 10.77
N SER A 141 -0.58 -7.42 11.24
CA SER A 141 0.04 -8.55 11.94
C SER A 141 1.12 -9.25 11.09
N GLY A 142 0.88 -9.45 9.78
CA GLY A 142 1.90 -9.98 8.86
C GLY A 142 3.18 -9.15 8.81
N LYS A 143 3.08 -7.81 8.69
CA LYS A 143 4.24 -6.91 8.71
C LYS A 143 5.01 -7.02 10.04
N HIS A 144 4.29 -7.06 11.16
CA HIS A 144 4.91 -7.18 12.48
C HIS A 144 5.64 -8.52 12.65
N ALA A 145 5.05 -9.62 12.17
CA ALA A 145 5.71 -10.92 12.16
C ALA A 145 7.00 -10.90 11.33
N GLY A 146 7.02 -10.17 10.20
CA GLY A 146 8.25 -9.91 9.43
C GLY A 146 9.30 -9.09 10.20
N MET A 147 8.88 -8.05 10.93
CA MET A 147 9.80 -7.26 11.76
C MET A 147 10.42 -8.09 12.90
N LEU A 148 9.62 -8.94 13.55
CA LEU A 148 10.08 -9.88 14.57
C LEU A 148 11.07 -10.89 14.00
N ALA A 149 10.77 -11.46 12.83
CA ALA A 149 11.68 -12.37 12.14
C ALA A 149 13.03 -11.72 11.83
N LEU A 150 13.04 -10.46 11.38
CA LEU A 150 14.27 -9.70 11.15
C LEU A 150 15.02 -9.43 12.46
N ALA A 151 14.32 -9.04 13.54
CA ALA A 151 14.93 -8.83 14.85
C ALA A 151 15.64 -10.09 15.34
N LEU A 152 14.94 -11.23 15.35
CA LEU A 152 15.48 -12.53 15.78
C LEU A 152 16.67 -12.97 14.93
N HIS A 153 16.59 -12.83 13.60
CA HIS A 153 17.68 -13.22 12.72
C HIS A 153 18.96 -12.41 12.97
N LYS A 154 18.80 -11.13 13.35
CA LYS A 154 19.91 -10.22 13.66
C LYS A 154 20.34 -10.21 15.13
N GLY A 155 19.67 -10.98 16.00
CA GLY A 155 19.96 -11.01 17.43
C GLY A 155 19.56 -9.71 18.16
N HIS A 156 18.55 -9.00 17.66
CA HIS A 156 17.97 -7.82 18.31
C HIS A 156 16.79 -8.19 19.21
N SER A 157 16.42 -7.26 20.10
CA SER A 157 15.26 -7.37 20.97
C SER A 157 13.97 -7.56 20.18
N ILE A 158 13.05 -8.34 20.74
CA ILE A 158 11.67 -8.49 20.24
C ILE A 158 10.66 -7.74 21.09
N GLU A 159 11.08 -7.12 22.20
CA GLU A 159 10.19 -6.48 23.18
C GLU A 159 9.85 -5.02 22.81
N ASP A 160 10.61 -4.43 21.89
CA ASP A 160 10.51 -3.02 21.54
C ASP A 160 10.79 -2.74 20.05
N TYR A 161 10.58 -3.75 19.20
CA TYR A 161 10.87 -3.66 17.77
C TYR A 161 10.05 -2.59 17.04
N GLU A 162 8.92 -2.16 17.60
CA GLU A 162 8.06 -1.11 17.07
C GLU A 162 8.62 0.30 17.30
N ARG A 163 9.59 0.47 18.21
CA ARG A 163 10.10 1.79 18.57
C ARG A 163 10.97 2.37 17.45
N PRO A 164 10.86 3.68 17.14
CA PRO A 164 11.67 4.31 16.10
C PRO A 164 13.18 4.09 16.24
N GLY A 165 13.69 4.06 17.48
CA GLY A 165 15.12 3.84 17.77
C GLY A 165 15.59 2.39 17.61
N HIS A 166 14.69 1.42 17.44
CA HIS A 166 15.06 0.01 17.34
C HIS A 166 15.83 -0.27 16.04
N PRO A 167 16.88 -1.13 16.03
CA PRO A 167 17.67 -1.42 14.84
C PRO A 167 16.86 -1.89 13.62
N VAL A 168 15.76 -2.62 13.84
CA VAL A 168 14.82 -3.01 12.76
C VAL A 168 14.21 -1.78 12.09
N GLN A 169 13.71 -0.82 12.88
CA GLN A 169 13.08 0.38 12.32
C GLN A 169 14.09 1.29 11.64
N GLN A 170 15.32 1.38 12.16
CA GLN A 170 16.42 2.11 11.51
C GLN A 170 16.80 1.49 10.16
N THR A 171 16.88 0.16 10.09
CA THR A 171 17.15 -0.56 8.83
C THR A 171 16.02 -0.35 7.81
N ILE A 172 14.77 -0.35 8.28
CA ILE A 172 13.60 -0.07 7.44
C ILE A 172 13.61 1.38 6.95
N LEU A 173 13.94 2.34 7.81
CA LEU A 173 14.08 3.75 7.44
C LEU A 173 15.14 3.93 6.34
N GLN A 174 16.29 3.27 6.46
CA GLN A 174 17.32 3.27 5.42
C GLN A 174 16.77 2.72 4.10
N SER A 175 16.07 1.57 4.13
CA SER A 175 15.44 1.01 2.93
C SER A 175 14.50 2.03 2.27
N ILE A 176 13.59 2.63 3.03
CA ILE A 176 12.65 3.64 2.51
C ILE A 176 13.39 4.82 1.88
N ALA A 177 14.44 5.32 2.55
CA ALA A 177 15.26 6.43 2.07
C ALA A 177 15.96 6.09 0.75
N ASP A 178 16.54 4.89 0.63
CA ASP A 178 17.22 4.41 -0.57
C ASP A 178 16.26 4.34 -1.78
N PHE A 179 15.07 3.77 -1.58
CA PHE A 179 14.02 3.72 -2.62
C PHE A 179 13.53 5.12 -3.01
N ALA A 180 13.38 6.02 -2.04
CA ALA A 180 13.03 7.42 -2.29
C ALA A 180 14.17 8.23 -2.94
N GLY A 181 15.41 7.76 -2.87
CA GLY A 181 16.60 8.54 -3.24
C GLY A 181 16.77 9.76 -2.34
N MET A 182 16.62 9.56 -1.04
CA MET A 182 16.72 10.56 0.02
C MET A 182 17.70 10.09 1.09
N GLU A 183 18.21 11.02 1.90
CA GLU A 183 18.97 10.69 3.10
C GLU A 183 18.01 10.31 4.24
N PRO A 184 18.29 9.26 5.05
CA PRO A 184 17.41 8.81 6.12
C PRO A 184 16.97 9.92 7.08
N GLN A 185 17.87 10.85 7.41
CA GLN A 185 17.62 11.94 8.35
C GLN A 185 16.66 13.00 7.80
N THR A 186 16.42 13.00 6.47
CA THR A 186 15.49 13.92 5.80
C THR A 186 14.08 13.34 5.66
N VAL A 187 13.90 12.05 5.97
CA VAL A 187 12.59 11.40 5.94
C VAL A 187 11.88 11.68 7.26
N THR A 188 10.79 12.45 7.19
CA THR A 188 9.93 12.68 8.35
C THR A 188 9.26 11.38 8.76
N ILE A 189 9.35 11.03 10.04
CA ILE A 189 8.68 9.86 10.62
C ILE A 189 7.64 10.28 11.68
N ALA A 190 6.59 9.47 11.80
CA ALA A 190 5.60 9.55 12.87
C ALA A 190 5.18 8.13 13.29
N VAL A 191 4.36 8.00 14.33
CA VAL A 191 3.81 6.70 14.76
C VAL A 191 2.53 6.39 13.96
N ASP A 192 2.45 5.18 13.41
CA ASP A 192 1.26 4.67 12.69
C ASP A 192 0.23 4.09 13.68
N GLY A 193 -0.99 3.79 13.20
CA GLY A 193 -2.07 3.26 14.04
C GLY A 193 -1.78 1.87 14.63
N CYS A 194 -0.81 1.14 14.08
CA CYS A 194 -0.35 -0.14 14.62
C CYS A 194 0.94 -0.01 15.46
N GLY A 195 1.35 1.20 15.83
CA GLY A 195 2.47 1.46 16.76
C GLY A 195 3.86 1.60 16.15
N VAL A 196 4.10 1.16 14.92
CA VAL A 196 5.42 1.29 14.25
C VAL A 196 5.55 2.62 13.49
N PRO A 197 6.77 3.05 13.09
CA PRO A 197 6.97 4.24 12.27
C PRO A 197 6.26 4.22 10.92
N THR A 198 5.79 5.40 10.52
CA THR A 198 5.27 5.73 9.19
C THR A 198 6.10 6.85 8.58
N PHE A 199 6.26 6.85 7.26
CA PHE A 199 7.25 7.66 6.55
C PHE A 199 6.55 8.68 5.66
N ALA A 200 6.89 9.96 5.81
CA ALA A 200 6.39 11.05 4.98
C ALA A 200 7.41 11.38 3.89
N LEU A 201 6.97 11.31 2.63
CA LEU A 201 7.79 11.61 1.47
C LEU A 201 7.07 12.62 0.56
N PRO A 202 7.80 13.46 -0.18
CA PRO A 202 7.23 14.14 -1.34
C PRO A 202 6.61 13.14 -2.32
N MET A 203 5.49 13.48 -2.95
CA MET A 203 4.77 12.56 -3.84
C MET A 203 5.64 12.00 -4.97
N ARG A 204 6.52 12.80 -5.58
CA ARG A 204 7.46 12.30 -6.61
C ARG A 204 8.43 11.23 -6.08
N ARG A 205 8.82 11.33 -4.80
CA ARG A 205 9.75 10.40 -4.14
C ARG A 205 9.05 9.10 -3.78
N ALA A 206 7.77 9.17 -3.40
CA ALA A 206 6.95 7.98 -3.21
C ALA A 206 6.68 7.25 -4.54
N ALA A 207 6.43 7.98 -5.64
CA ALA A 207 6.33 7.40 -6.97
C ALA A 207 7.65 6.73 -7.39
N LEU A 208 8.79 7.42 -7.20
CA LEU A 208 10.12 6.86 -7.48
C LEU A 208 10.39 5.57 -6.69
N ALA A 209 10.01 5.53 -5.41
CA ALA A 209 10.19 4.34 -4.58
C ALA A 209 9.49 3.10 -5.18
N TYR A 210 8.29 3.27 -5.72
CA TYR A 210 7.57 2.19 -6.40
C TYR A 210 8.10 1.88 -7.80
N ALA A 211 8.60 2.88 -8.52
CA ALA A 211 9.27 2.66 -9.82
C ALA A 211 10.51 1.77 -9.63
N ARG A 212 11.34 2.09 -8.63
CA ARG A 212 12.54 1.32 -8.28
C ARG A 212 12.24 -0.04 -7.65
N LEU A 213 11.08 -0.22 -7.02
CA LEU A 213 10.64 -1.54 -6.53
C LEU A 213 10.41 -2.52 -7.68
N VAL A 214 9.77 -2.07 -8.77
CA VAL A 214 9.47 -2.94 -9.93
C VAL A 214 10.57 -2.93 -11.00
N ASP A 215 11.48 -1.96 -10.94
CA ASP A 215 12.67 -1.86 -11.79
C ASP A 215 13.91 -1.50 -10.95
N PRO A 216 14.45 -2.49 -10.21
CA PRO A 216 15.52 -2.26 -9.26
C PRO A 216 16.92 -2.23 -9.92
N ARG A 217 17.03 -1.97 -11.23
CA ARG A 217 18.28 -2.17 -12.00
C ARG A 217 19.51 -1.49 -11.39
N ASP A 218 19.33 -0.33 -10.79
CA ASP A 218 20.39 0.50 -10.22
C ASP A 218 20.79 0.09 -8.80
N PHE A 219 20.04 -0.83 -8.17
CA PHE A 219 20.40 -1.35 -6.86
C PHE A 219 21.42 -2.49 -6.92
N PRO A 220 22.17 -2.77 -5.84
CA PRO A 220 23.07 -3.93 -5.76
C PRO A 220 22.34 -5.27 -5.97
N PRO A 221 23.04 -6.32 -6.45
CA PRO A 221 22.41 -7.61 -6.80
C PRO A 221 21.48 -8.19 -5.73
N LEU A 222 21.90 -8.13 -4.46
CA LEU A 222 21.13 -8.63 -3.33
C LEU A 222 19.76 -7.93 -3.20
N ARG A 223 19.75 -6.59 -3.29
CA ARG A 223 18.52 -5.80 -3.25
C ARG A 223 17.63 -6.04 -4.47
N ARG A 224 18.23 -6.18 -5.65
CA ARG A 224 17.46 -6.50 -6.88
C ARG A 224 16.69 -7.79 -6.71
N GLU A 225 17.33 -8.80 -6.13
CA GLU A 225 16.69 -10.09 -5.89
C GLU A 225 15.60 -10.00 -4.82
N ALA A 226 15.84 -9.27 -3.73
CA ALA A 226 14.82 -8.98 -2.73
C ALA A 226 13.60 -8.28 -3.35
N CYS A 227 13.80 -7.28 -4.21
CA CYS A 227 12.72 -6.60 -4.93
C CYS A 227 11.91 -7.56 -5.79
N ARG A 228 12.59 -8.37 -6.63
CA ARG A 228 11.92 -9.35 -7.49
C ARG A 228 11.07 -10.31 -6.68
N ARG A 229 11.60 -10.82 -5.57
CA ARG A 229 10.88 -11.77 -4.72
C ARG A 229 9.69 -11.15 -4.00
N VAL A 230 9.80 -9.91 -3.50
CA VAL A 230 8.64 -9.19 -2.93
C VAL A 230 7.58 -8.92 -3.99
N VAL A 231 7.98 -8.42 -5.16
CA VAL A 231 7.07 -8.15 -6.29
C VAL A 231 6.36 -9.42 -6.75
N GLN A 232 7.10 -10.52 -6.89
CA GLN A 232 6.55 -11.82 -7.25
C GLN A 232 5.55 -12.32 -6.20
N ALA A 233 5.92 -12.30 -4.91
CA ALA A 233 5.04 -12.72 -3.83
C ALA A 233 3.70 -11.98 -3.84
N MET A 234 3.73 -10.65 -3.95
CA MET A 234 2.53 -9.82 -4.00
C MET A 234 1.65 -10.13 -5.21
N ARG A 235 2.25 -10.37 -6.38
CA ARG A 235 1.54 -10.69 -7.63
C ARG A 235 0.95 -12.10 -7.66
N SER A 236 1.67 -13.06 -7.10
CA SER A 236 1.25 -14.46 -7.03
C SER A 236 0.15 -14.68 -5.98
N TYR A 237 0.14 -13.88 -4.91
CA TYR A 237 -0.83 -13.98 -3.81
C TYR A 237 -1.46 -12.62 -3.48
N PRO A 238 -2.15 -11.98 -4.44
CA PRO A 238 -2.72 -10.64 -4.24
C PRO A 238 -3.77 -10.63 -3.12
N GLU A 239 -4.47 -11.74 -2.90
CA GLU A 239 -5.39 -11.89 -1.77
C GLU A 239 -4.68 -11.76 -0.42
N MET A 240 -3.43 -12.23 -0.28
CA MET A 240 -2.67 -12.06 0.97
C MET A 240 -2.29 -10.60 1.24
N VAL A 241 -2.24 -9.77 0.19
CA VAL A 241 -1.87 -8.35 0.28
C VAL A 241 -3.04 -7.50 0.76
N GLY A 242 -4.23 -7.70 0.19
CA GLY A 242 -5.42 -6.89 0.51
C GLY A 242 -6.54 -7.72 1.14
N GLY A 243 -6.95 -8.77 0.45
CA GLY A 243 -8.04 -9.67 0.80
C GLY A 243 -8.59 -10.35 -0.45
N SER A 244 -9.40 -11.38 -0.28
CA SER A 244 -9.93 -12.19 -1.38
C SER A 244 -10.89 -11.43 -2.28
N SER A 245 -11.51 -10.36 -1.79
CA SER A 245 -12.44 -9.50 -2.55
C SER A 245 -12.51 -8.08 -1.95
N GLY A 246 -13.19 -7.16 -2.64
CA GLY A 246 -13.49 -5.82 -2.11
C GLY A 246 -12.30 -4.85 -2.10
N ARG A 247 -11.17 -5.21 -2.71
CA ARG A 247 -9.91 -4.46 -2.67
C ARG A 247 -9.40 -4.17 -4.08
N LEU A 248 -9.31 -2.89 -4.45
CA LEU A 248 -8.85 -2.48 -5.79
C LEU A 248 -7.43 -2.98 -6.08
N GLU A 249 -6.53 -2.96 -5.10
CA GLU A 249 -5.16 -3.46 -5.26
C GLU A 249 -5.10 -4.95 -5.61
N THR A 250 -5.97 -5.77 -4.99
CA THR A 250 -6.09 -7.20 -5.29
C THR A 250 -6.57 -7.38 -6.72
N GLU A 251 -7.64 -6.67 -7.10
CA GLU A 251 -8.27 -6.80 -8.41
C GLU A 251 -7.36 -6.31 -9.56
N LEU A 252 -6.59 -5.23 -9.35
CA LEU A 252 -5.60 -4.77 -10.32
C LEU A 252 -4.49 -5.82 -10.52
N MET A 253 -3.95 -6.38 -9.44
CA MET A 253 -2.91 -7.40 -9.54
C MET A 253 -3.45 -8.69 -10.21
N ARG A 254 -4.70 -9.08 -9.96
CA ARG A 254 -5.35 -10.20 -10.67
C ARG A 254 -5.62 -9.91 -12.14
N LEU A 255 -5.99 -8.67 -12.47
CA LEU A 255 -6.31 -8.27 -13.84
C LEU A 255 -5.07 -8.37 -14.75
N LYS A 256 -3.90 -7.98 -14.25
CA LYS A 256 -2.62 -8.07 -14.99
C LYS A 256 -1.50 -8.61 -14.08
N PRO A 257 -1.42 -9.94 -13.88
CA PRO A 257 -0.54 -10.59 -12.89
C PRO A 257 0.95 -10.25 -13.00
N ASN A 258 1.45 -9.96 -14.21
CA ASN A 258 2.88 -9.66 -14.42
C ASN A 258 3.19 -8.15 -14.50
N MET A 259 2.19 -7.29 -14.37
CA MET A 259 2.33 -5.86 -14.64
C MET A 259 2.27 -5.02 -13.37
N PHE A 260 1.29 -5.23 -12.50
CA PHE A 260 1.04 -4.34 -11.38
C PHE A 260 1.59 -4.87 -10.06
N VAL A 261 2.09 -3.97 -9.24
CA VAL A 261 2.16 -4.10 -7.79
C VAL A 261 1.42 -2.91 -7.22
N ALA A 262 0.36 -3.14 -6.46
CA ALA A 262 -0.51 -2.08 -5.97
C ALA A 262 -0.59 -2.14 -4.45
N LYS A 263 -0.55 -0.97 -3.79
CA LYS A 263 -0.71 -0.90 -2.34
C LYS A 263 -1.41 0.38 -1.91
N PRO A 264 -2.54 0.28 -1.19
CA PRO A 264 -3.15 1.42 -0.56
C PRO A 264 -2.43 1.79 0.75
N GLY A 265 -2.40 3.08 1.02
CA GLY A 265 -2.20 3.67 2.34
C GLY A 265 -3.53 4.16 2.93
N ALA A 266 -3.55 4.37 4.25
CA ALA A 266 -4.64 5.12 4.89
C ALA A 266 -4.62 6.59 4.42
N GLU A 267 -5.62 7.38 4.82
CA GLU A 267 -5.70 8.80 4.49
C GLU A 267 -5.59 9.05 2.97
N GLY A 268 -6.32 8.27 2.16
CA GLY A 268 -6.47 8.54 0.72
C GLY A 268 -5.20 8.34 -0.11
N PHE A 269 -4.18 7.68 0.42
CA PHE A 269 -2.93 7.39 -0.29
C PHE A 269 -3.01 6.08 -1.09
N PHE A 270 -2.39 6.05 -2.28
CA PHE A 270 -2.23 4.85 -3.10
C PHE A 270 -0.89 4.87 -3.83
N ALA A 271 -0.22 3.73 -3.92
CA ALA A 271 0.98 3.60 -4.73
C ALA A 271 0.93 2.37 -5.65
N LEU A 272 1.51 2.51 -6.83
CA LEU A 272 1.55 1.52 -7.90
C LEU A 272 2.96 1.43 -8.48
N GLY A 273 3.45 0.21 -8.64
CA GLY A 273 4.58 -0.11 -9.50
C GLY A 273 4.04 -0.81 -10.75
N ILE A 274 4.51 -0.38 -11.92
CA ILE A 274 4.12 -0.89 -13.22
C ILE A 274 5.36 -1.42 -13.93
N SER A 275 5.48 -2.74 -14.04
CA SER A 275 6.50 -3.37 -14.88
C SER A 275 6.13 -3.23 -16.34
N ARG A 276 7.06 -2.77 -17.16
CA ARG A 276 6.96 -2.64 -18.61
C ARG A 276 8.10 -3.43 -19.25
N GLU A 277 8.00 -3.66 -20.57
CA GLU A 277 9.11 -4.25 -21.33
C GLU A 277 10.37 -3.39 -21.20
N GLU A 278 10.19 -2.07 -21.32
CA GLU A 278 11.25 -1.07 -21.13
C GLU A 278 11.12 -0.38 -19.77
N GLY A 279 11.57 -1.09 -18.74
CA GLY A 279 11.72 -0.60 -17.37
C GLY A 279 10.45 -0.50 -16.54
N GLY A 280 10.51 0.28 -15.46
CA GLY A 280 9.45 0.37 -14.47
C GLY A 280 8.96 1.80 -14.28
N TRP A 281 7.65 1.94 -14.16
CA TRP A 281 7.04 3.19 -13.69
C TRP A 281 6.50 3.01 -12.29
N GLY A 282 6.52 4.09 -11.54
CA GLY A 282 5.88 4.20 -10.23
C GLY A 282 4.88 5.33 -10.26
N ILE A 283 3.74 5.14 -9.59
CA ILE A 283 2.70 6.14 -9.45
C ILE A 283 2.37 6.28 -7.97
N ALA A 284 2.29 7.52 -7.49
CA ALA A 284 1.78 7.85 -6.17
C ALA A 284 0.58 8.79 -6.28
N ILE A 285 -0.47 8.51 -5.51
CA ILE A 285 -1.72 9.24 -5.48
C ILE A 285 -2.05 9.59 -4.04
N LYS A 286 -2.50 10.82 -3.80
CA LYS A 286 -3.01 11.25 -2.49
C LYS A 286 -4.23 12.13 -2.66
N MET A 287 -5.34 11.73 -2.04
CA MET A 287 -6.51 12.59 -1.87
C MET A 287 -6.28 13.55 -0.69
N GLU A 288 -6.51 14.84 -0.87
CA GLU A 288 -6.21 15.89 0.11
C GLU A 288 -6.99 15.67 1.42
N ASP A 289 -8.26 15.29 1.31
CA ASP A 289 -9.20 15.05 2.41
C ASP A 289 -9.08 13.66 3.06
N GLY A 290 -8.10 12.86 2.63
CA GLY A 290 -7.89 11.51 3.16
C GLY A 290 -8.92 10.47 2.67
N SER A 291 -9.81 10.84 1.76
CA SER A 291 -10.98 10.02 1.46
C SER A 291 -10.69 8.80 0.56
N PRO A 292 -11.07 7.58 0.98
CA PRO A 292 -10.93 6.40 0.14
C PRO A 292 -11.93 6.38 -1.03
N ARG A 293 -13.09 7.04 -0.90
CA ARG A 293 -14.12 7.07 -1.97
C ARG A 293 -13.66 7.82 -3.22
N GLY A 294 -12.83 8.86 -3.05
CA GLY A 294 -12.22 9.58 -4.18
C GLY A 294 -11.01 8.86 -4.78
N ARG A 295 -10.25 8.14 -3.95
CA ARG A 295 -8.98 7.52 -4.33
C ARG A 295 -9.11 6.49 -5.46
N ASN A 296 -10.06 5.56 -5.35
CA ASN A 296 -10.19 4.45 -6.31
C ASN A 296 -10.54 4.93 -7.75
N PRO A 297 -11.49 5.86 -7.95
CA PRO A 297 -11.73 6.47 -9.26
C PRO A 297 -10.49 7.13 -9.86
N VAL A 298 -9.69 7.84 -9.04
CA VAL A 298 -8.44 8.48 -9.50
C VAL A 298 -7.42 7.46 -9.97
N VAL A 299 -7.25 6.34 -9.23
CA VAL A 299 -6.36 5.24 -9.64
C VAL A 299 -6.78 4.69 -11.01
N MET A 300 -8.06 4.36 -11.17
CA MET A 300 -8.60 3.77 -12.39
C MET A 300 -8.47 4.71 -13.60
N GLU A 301 -8.84 5.98 -13.43
CA GLU A 301 -8.71 7.00 -14.49
C GLU A 301 -7.24 7.27 -14.84
N THR A 302 -6.34 7.30 -13.85
CA THR A 302 -4.89 7.45 -14.08
C THR A 302 -4.36 6.32 -14.96
N LEU A 303 -4.66 5.06 -14.62
CA LEU A 303 -4.18 3.91 -15.39
C LEU A 303 -4.80 3.85 -16.81
N TYR A 304 -6.05 4.31 -16.97
CA TYR A 304 -6.68 4.46 -18.29
C TYR A 304 -6.00 5.54 -19.15
N GLN A 305 -5.76 6.73 -18.59
CA GLN A 305 -5.09 7.82 -19.31
C GLN A 305 -3.64 7.49 -19.70
N LEU A 306 -2.97 6.65 -18.92
CA LEU A 306 -1.63 6.14 -19.24
C LEU A 306 -1.64 4.94 -20.20
N GLY A 307 -2.81 4.44 -20.59
CA GLY A 307 -2.96 3.32 -21.53
C GLY A 307 -2.73 1.93 -20.92
N PHE A 308 -2.65 1.81 -19.59
CA PHE A 308 -2.49 0.52 -18.92
C PHE A 308 -3.81 -0.21 -18.71
N LEU A 309 -4.94 0.50 -18.73
CA LEU A 309 -6.29 -0.06 -18.76
C LEU A 309 -7.00 0.37 -20.04
N ASN A 310 -7.86 -0.50 -20.56
CA ASN A 310 -8.78 -0.20 -21.67
C ASN A 310 -10.24 -0.12 -21.17
N ARG A 311 -11.20 0.15 -22.07
CA ARG A 311 -12.63 0.27 -21.69
C ARG A 311 -13.20 -1.00 -21.06
N GLU A 312 -12.86 -2.17 -21.60
CA GLU A 312 -13.29 -3.47 -21.05
C GLU A 312 -12.78 -3.65 -19.61
N ASN A 313 -11.55 -3.23 -19.31
CA ASN A 313 -11.00 -3.25 -17.96
C ASN A 313 -11.78 -2.30 -17.02
N LEU A 314 -12.15 -1.11 -17.49
CA LEU A 314 -12.94 -0.16 -16.72
C LEU A 314 -14.35 -0.68 -16.42
N GLU A 315 -14.99 -1.35 -17.38
CA GLU A 315 -16.29 -1.98 -17.19
C GLU A 315 -16.22 -3.12 -16.17
N ARG A 316 -15.24 -4.02 -16.31
CA ARG A 316 -15.01 -5.12 -15.36
C ARG A 316 -14.78 -4.64 -13.93
N LEU A 317 -14.08 -3.51 -13.76
CA LEU A 317 -13.79 -2.89 -12.47
C LEU A 317 -14.66 -1.65 -12.20
N GLY A 318 -15.87 -1.62 -12.77
CA GLY A 318 -16.76 -0.46 -12.77
C GLY A 318 -17.08 0.08 -11.37
N ILE A 319 -17.18 -0.80 -10.38
CA ILE A 319 -17.41 -0.42 -8.97
C ILE A 319 -16.29 0.45 -8.38
N TYR A 320 -15.10 0.43 -8.95
CA TYR A 320 -13.96 1.25 -8.55
C TYR A 320 -13.75 2.46 -9.46
N TYR A 321 -14.15 2.35 -10.73
CA TYR A 321 -14.03 3.44 -11.70
C TYR A 321 -15.12 4.50 -11.54
N ARG A 322 -16.38 4.05 -11.44
CA ARG A 322 -17.56 4.89 -11.19
C ARG A 322 -18.45 4.27 -10.11
N PRO A 323 -18.04 4.31 -8.82
CA PRO A 323 -18.86 3.80 -7.73
C PRO A 323 -20.24 4.49 -7.71
N PRO A 324 -21.35 3.74 -7.59
CA PRO A 324 -22.67 4.35 -7.46
C PRO A 324 -22.83 5.00 -6.09
N VAL A 325 -23.47 6.17 -6.04
CA VAL A 325 -24.01 6.73 -4.80
C VAL A 325 -25.41 6.15 -4.63
N LYS A 326 -25.65 5.44 -3.53
CA LYS A 326 -26.93 4.80 -3.25
C LYS A 326 -27.66 5.47 -2.08
N ASN A 327 -28.99 5.43 -2.10
CA ASN A 327 -29.82 5.76 -0.94
C ASN A 327 -29.97 4.53 -0.01
N LEU A 328 -30.73 4.68 1.08
CA LEU A 328 -30.97 3.60 2.07
C LEU A 328 -31.80 2.43 1.51
N ASP A 329 -32.48 2.61 0.37
CA ASP A 329 -33.24 1.57 -0.34
C ASP A 329 -32.42 0.99 -1.52
N ASP A 330 -31.09 1.11 -1.45
CA ASP A 330 -30.13 0.64 -2.45
C ASP A 330 -30.28 1.20 -3.88
N ARG A 331 -31.13 2.21 -4.08
CA ARG A 331 -31.32 2.86 -5.38
C ARG A 331 -30.16 3.78 -5.69
N VAL A 332 -29.67 3.71 -6.94
CA VAL A 332 -28.63 4.62 -7.43
C VAL A 332 -29.21 6.02 -7.59
N VAL A 333 -28.64 6.98 -6.86
CA VAL A 333 -29.04 8.39 -6.84
C VAL A 333 -27.93 9.33 -7.31
N GLY A 334 -26.80 8.78 -7.77
CA GLY A 334 -25.66 9.54 -8.28
C GLY A 334 -24.46 8.63 -8.51
N GLU A 335 -23.31 9.23 -8.81
CA GLU A 335 -22.06 8.52 -9.05
C GLU A 335 -20.86 9.28 -8.49
N ILE A 336 -19.78 8.56 -8.23
CA ILE A 336 -18.47 9.13 -7.94
C ILE A 336 -17.62 8.97 -9.19
N ARG A 337 -17.07 10.06 -9.74
CA ARG A 337 -16.34 10.01 -11.02
C ARG A 337 -15.10 10.90 -11.02
N ALA A 338 -14.01 10.37 -11.55
CA ALA A 338 -12.81 11.14 -11.79
C ALA A 338 -13.02 12.16 -12.93
N ARG A 339 -12.50 13.37 -12.74
CA ARG A 339 -12.59 14.52 -13.65
C ARG A 339 -11.28 15.30 -13.64
N PHE A 340 -10.27 14.76 -14.33
CA PHE A 340 -8.98 15.43 -14.50
C PHE A 340 -8.28 14.94 -15.76
N ARG A 341 -7.21 15.63 -16.17
CA ARG A 341 -6.28 15.18 -17.20
C ARG A 341 -4.87 15.18 -16.64
N LEU A 342 -4.13 14.11 -16.85
CA LEU A 342 -2.71 14.08 -16.55
C LEU A 342 -1.96 14.98 -17.52
N GLU A 343 -1.11 15.83 -16.96
CA GLU A 343 -0.26 16.76 -17.67
C GLU A 343 1.14 16.15 -17.85
N PRO A 344 1.89 16.55 -18.90
CA PRO A 344 3.32 16.26 -18.98
C PRO A 344 4.07 16.90 -17.79
N PRO A 345 5.28 16.45 -17.46
CA PRO A 345 6.12 17.16 -16.49
C PRO A 345 6.33 18.62 -16.93
N GLU A 346 6.26 19.55 -15.98
CA GLU A 346 6.71 20.94 -16.15
C GLU A 346 8.23 21.03 -16.36
#